data_AF-X0AJJ6-F1
#
_entry.id   AF-X0AJJ6-F1
#
_cell.length_a   1.000
_cell.length_b   1.000
_cell.length_c   1.000
_cell.angle_alpha   90.00
_cell.angle_beta   90.00
_cell.angle_gamma   90.00
#
_symmetry.space_group_name_H-M   'P 1'
#
loop_
_entity.id
_entity.type
_entity.pdbx_description
1 polymer ?
#
loop_
_entity_poly.entity_id
_entity_poly.type
_entity_poly.pdbx_seq_one_letter_code
_entity_poly.pdbx_strand_id
1 'polypeptide(L)'
;MSLPILDHFAILVSYQTLQTVTQSLKDSLLVIDGGAHADGLTVNKLIHLADGTYLEFIAFVEGVDPEKRRAHRWGNLEQGKIADWAHTLPSEADYAQLQKRVADAGNGVTYGDLTSLQRHRPDGVLMKCLVSVALNAEGGRIFPGTVPFWCVDETERHLRSPFKAESGDGLHEYTKHPSHARGVSKVTVLLPEKDIAKYKPVYDAIHNQNATAGSDGYLWPYDLPAGPNSGSNEVFLSTLEGGNGNAEIKLTLLGTKDSPKSIELLPGLVVDFEHTD
;
A
#
# COMPACT_ATOMS: atom_id res chain seq x y z
N MET A 1 11.10 -20.04 2.26
CA MET A 1 11.28 -18.58 2.20
C MET A 1 9.90 -17.95 2.35
N SER A 2 9.78 -16.85 3.10
CA SER A 2 8.50 -16.21 3.40
C SER A 2 7.93 -15.48 2.19
N LEU A 3 6.60 -15.39 2.10
CA LEU A 3 5.93 -14.53 1.13
C LEU A 3 6.22 -13.05 1.49
N PRO A 4 6.11 -12.13 0.53
CA PRO A 4 6.06 -10.72 0.87
C PRO A 4 4.84 -10.42 1.73
N ILE A 5 4.99 -9.51 2.68
CA ILE A 5 3.91 -9.13 3.59
C ILE A 5 3.25 -7.86 3.04
N LEU A 6 1.93 -7.81 2.92
CA LEU A 6 1.24 -6.58 2.51
C LEU A 6 1.40 -5.49 3.58
N ASP A 7 1.78 -4.28 3.16
CA ASP A 7 2.06 -3.17 4.07
C ASP A 7 0.91 -2.16 4.12
N HIS A 8 0.77 -1.36 3.07
CA HIS A 8 -0.25 -0.32 2.98
C HIS A 8 -0.49 0.14 1.55
N PHE A 9 -1.52 0.97 1.39
CA PHE A 9 -1.83 1.71 0.18
C PHE A 9 -1.65 3.20 0.41
N ALA A 10 -0.97 3.90 -0.50
CA ALA A 10 -0.83 5.35 -0.46
C ALA A 10 -1.88 5.99 -1.37
N ILE A 11 -2.83 6.70 -0.77
CA ILE A 11 -3.89 7.44 -1.45
C ILE A 11 -3.51 8.92 -1.46
N LEU A 12 -3.12 9.42 -2.63
CA LEU A 12 -2.68 10.80 -2.77
C LEU A 12 -3.90 11.73 -2.80
N VAL A 13 -3.95 12.70 -1.91
CA VAL A 13 -5.05 13.68 -1.81
C VAL A 13 -4.53 15.12 -1.79
N SER A 14 -5.45 16.07 -1.97
CA SER A 14 -5.14 17.48 -1.71
C SER A 14 -5.00 17.72 -0.21
N TYR A 15 -4.27 18.78 0.18
CA TYR A 15 -4.16 19.15 1.59
C TYR A 15 -5.54 19.44 2.21
N GLN A 16 -6.42 20.11 1.47
CA GLN A 16 -7.80 20.42 1.89
C GLN A 16 -8.63 19.15 2.09
N THR A 17 -8.54 18.19 1.16
CA THR A 17 -9.21 16.88 1.30
C THR A 17 -8.71 16.15 2.54
N LEU A 18 -7.40 16.18 2.81
CA LEU A 18 -6.85 15.56 4.01
C LEU A 18 -7.44 16.16 5.29
N GLN A 19 -7.72 17.47 5.33
CA GLN A 19 -8.33 18.10 6.52
C GLN A 19 -9.76 17.61 6.79
N THR A 20 -10.51 17.25 5.75
CA THR A 20 -11.94 16.89 5.88
C THR A 20 -12.21 15.39 5.88
N VAL A 21 -11.26 14.55 5.43
CA VAL A 21 -11.47 13.10 5.22
C VAL A 21 -11.95 12.36 6.48
N THR A 22 -11.47 12.74 7.67
CA THR A 22 -11.95 12.16 8.95
C THR A 22 -13.44 12.39 9.13
N GLN A 23 -13.92 13.60 8.82
CA GLN A 23 -15.33 13.95 8.94
C GLN A 23 -16.18 13.34 7.83
N SER A 24 -15.61 13.18 6.63
CA SER A 24 -16.30 12.55 5.49
C SER A 24 -16.50 11.05 5.68
N LEU A 25 -15.54 10.35 6.31
CA LEU A 25 -15.58 8.90 6.47
C LEU A 25 -16.09 8.41 7.83
N LYS A 26 -16.42 9.30 8.78
CA LYS A 26 -16.78 8.92 10.16
C LYS A 26 -17.85 7.83 10.29
N ASP A 27 -18.77 7.75 9.33
CA ASP A 27 -19.91 6.82 9.37
C ASP A 27 -19.57 5.47 8.70
N SER A 28 -18.35 5.32 8.16
CA SER A 28 -17.88 4.12 7.48
C SER A 28 -16.53 3.62 8.02
N LEU A 29 -15.56 4.51 8.22
CA LEU A 29 -14.20 4.17 8.64
C LEU A 29 -13.68 5.17 9.66
N LEU A 30 -13.12 4.65 10.75
CA LEU A 30 -12.28 5.42 11.65
C LEU A 30 -10.97 5.85 10.96
N VAL A 31 -10.72 7.16 10.92
CA VAL A 31 -9.50 7.77 10.35
C VAL A 31 -8.72 8.46 11.47
N ILE A 32 -7.45 8.09 11.62
CA ILE A 32 -6.55 8.56 12.68
C ILE A 32 -5.50 9.50 12.11
N ASP A 33 -5.10 10.52 12.88
CA ASP A 33 -3.99 11.39 12.51
C ASP A 33 -2.68 10.61 12.50
N GLY A 34 -2.01 10.58 11.35
CA GLY A 34 -0.76 9.87 11.18
C GLY A 34 0.43 10.73 11.58
N GLY A 35 0.66 11.84 10.88
CA GLY A 35 1.77 12.76 11.17
C GLY A 35 2.43 13.39 9.95
N ALA A 36 3.38 14.29 10.22
CA ALA A 36 4.22 14.90 9.18
C ALA A 36 5.48 14.05 8.95
N HIS A 37 5.82 13.84 7.68
CA HIS A 37 7.09 13.23 7.30
C HIS A 37 8.26 14.19 7.62
N ALA A 38 9.38 13.62 8.05
CA ALA A 38 10.52 14.38 8.56
C ALA A 38 11.22 15.24 7.49
N ASP A 39 10.96 14.96 6.20
CA ASP A 39 11.41 15.80 5.08
C ASP A 39 10.62 17.12 4.94
N GLY A 40 9.51 17.25 5.67
CA GLY A 40 8.63 18.41 5.68
C GLY A 40 7.79 18.57 4.41
N LEU A 41 7.75 17.56 3.52
CA LEU A 41 7.03 17.67 2.24
C LEU A 41 5.59 17.22 2.33
N THR A 42 5.31 16.22 3.16
CA THR A 42 4.00 15.55 3.20
C THR A 42 3.54 15.26 4.62
N VAL A 43 2.22 15.15 4.77
CA VAL A 43 1.51 14.82 6.01
C VAL A 43 0.44 13.78 5.69
N ASN A 44 0.13 12.90 6.65
CA ASN A 44 -0.82 11.81 6.43
C ASN A 44 -1.88 11.64 7.53
N LYS A 45 -2.94 10.94 7.14
CA LYS A 45 -3.97 10.34 8.01
C LYS A 45 -4.11 8.86 7.63
N LEU A 46 -4.38 8.02 8.62
CA LEU A 46 -4.30 6.56 8.49
C LEU A 46 -5.63 5.90 8.83
N ILE A 47 -5.96 4.82 8.13
CA ILE A 47 -7.00 3.86 8.51
C ILE A 47 -6.27 2.55 8.84
N HIS A 48 -6.21 2.19 10.11
CA HIS A 48 -5.56 0.95 10.57
C HIS A 48 -6.54 -0.21 10.52
N LEU A 49 -6.12 -1.37 10.00
CA LEU A 49 -6.96 -2.55 9.88
C LEU A 49 -6.50 -3.67 10.83
N ALA A 50 -7.41 -4.58 11.17
CA ALA A 50 -7.17 -5.64 12.15
C ALA A 50 -6.14 -6.68 11.70
N ASP A 51 -5.93 -6.80 10.38
CA ASP A 51 -4.85 -7.61 9.80
C ASP A 51 -3.45 -6.95 9.88
N GLY A 52 -3.37 -5.72 10.40
CA GLY A 52 -2.15 -4.95 10.58
C GLY A 52 -1.71 -4.15 9.35
N THR A 53 -2.43 -4.23 8.23
CA THR A 53 -2.30 -3.31 7.10
C THR A 53 -2.93 -1.96 7.43
N TYR A 54 -2.69 -0.95 6.59
CA TYR A 54 -3.38 0.33 6.70
C TYR A 54 -3.57 1.01 5.34
N LEU A 55 -4.50 1.96 5.29
CA LEU A 55 -4.64 2.90 4.18
C LEU A 55 -4.08 4.25 4.60
N GLU A 56 -3.24 4.84 3.78
CA GLU A 56 -2.61 6.14 4.03
C GLU A 56 -3.21 7.19 3.10
N PHE A 57 -4.01 8.11 3.64
CA PHE A 57 -4.25 9.36 2.95
C PHE A 57 -3.04 10.25 3.14
N ILE A 58 -2.33 10.56 2.05
CA ILE A 58 -1.17 11.42 2.07
C ILE A 58 -1.41 12.67 1.24
N ALA A 59 -1.03 13.82 1.78
CA ALA A 59 -1.02 15.09 1.06
C ALA A 59 0.34 15.76 1.17
N PHE A 60 0.69 16.52 0.14
CA PHE A 60 1.72 17.54 0.29
C PHE A 60 1.25 18.62 1.25
N VAL A 61 2.16 19.14 2.09
CA VAL A 61 1.84 20.23 3.01
C VAL A 61 1.41 21.48 2.24
N GLU A 62 0.58 22.30 2.88
CA GLU A 62 0.17 23.59 2.30
C GLU A 62 1.39 24.47 2.03
N GLY A 63 1.44 25.07 0.83
CA GLY A 63 2.56 25.92 0.43
C GLY A 63 3.88 25.18 0.17
N VAL A 64 3.87 23.85 -0.01
CA VAL A 64 5.07 23.09 -0.41
C VAL A 64 5.76 23.74 -1.61
N ASP A 65 7.09 23.78 -1.59
CA ASP A 65 7.88 24.27 -2.72
C ASP A 65 7.54 23.48 -3.99
N PRO A 66 7.14 24.15 -5.10
CA PRO A 66 6.72 23.47 -6.32
C PRO A 66 7.79 22.57 -6.96
N GLU A 67 9.07 22.92 -6.87
CA GLU A 67 10.15 22.09 -7.39
C GLU A 67 10.38 20.87 -6.52
N LYS A 68 10.35 21.04 -5.19
CA LYS A 68 10.44 19.90 -4.26
C LYS A 68 9.27 18.95 -4.45
N ARG A 69 8.05 19.47 -4.63
CA ARG A 69 6.90 18.66 -4.99
C ARG A 69 7.16 17.92 -6.29
N ARG A 70 7.55 18.59 -7.38
CA ARG A 70 7.81 17.96 -8.68
C ARG A 70 8.85 16.84 -8.62
N ALA A 71 9.87 16.99 -7.78
CA ALA A 71 10.93 15.98 -7.59
C ALA A 71 10.48 14.77 -6.74
N HIS A 72 9.42 14.92 -5.94
CA HIS A 72 8.87 13.83 -5.14
C HIS A 72 8.23 12.77 -6.05
N ARG A 73 8.34 11.48 -5.69
CA ARG A 73 7.84 10.35 -6.52
C ARG A 73 6.34 10.44 -6.85
N TRP A 74 5.56 11.04 -5.97
CA TRP A 74 4.12 11.25 -6.13
C TRP A 74 3.75 12.69 -6.53
N GLY A 75 4.75 13.54 -6.78
CA GLY A 75 4.59 14.99 -6.99
C GLY A 75 3.67 15.39 -8.13
N ASN A 76 3.75 14.61 -9.21
CA ASN A 76 3.07 14.86 -10.48
C ASN A 76 1.91 13.88 -10.73
N LEU A 77 1.57 13.06 -9.74
CA LEU A 77 0.46 12.12 -9.86
C LEU A 77 -0.88 12.82 -9.65
N GLU A 78 -1.91 12.22 -10.23
CA GLU A 78 -3.29 12.63 -10.02
C GLU A 78 -3.69 12.41 -8.55
N GLN A 79 -4.36 13.39 -7.97
CA GLN A 79 -4.91 13.31 -6.62
C GLN A 79 -6.29 12.65 -6.66
N GLY A 80 -6.73 12.06 -5.55
CA GLY A 80 -8.01 11.37 -5.43
C GLY A 80 -7.96 9.89 -5.79
N LYS A 81 -6.77 9.32 -5.99
CA LYS A 81 -6.54 7.93 -6.40
C LYS A 81 -5.51 7.26 -5.49
N ILE A 82 -5.50 5.92 -5.52
CA ILE A 82 -4.38 5.15 -4.98
C ILE A 82 -3.17 5.44 -5.89
N ALA A 83 -2.16 6.10 -5.33
CA ALA A 83 -0.95 6.48 -6.03
C ALA A 83 0.09 5.36 -6.07
N ASP A 84 0.11 4.53 -5.03
CA ASP A 84 1.11 3.47 -4.87
C ASP A 84 0.65 2.45 -3.81
N TRP A 85 1.36 1.34 -3.72
CA TRP A 85 1.11 0.30 -2.71
C TRP A 85 2.42 -0.38 -2.31
N ALA A 86 2.46 -0.91 -1.09
CA ALA A 86 3.68 -1.39 -0.48
C ALA A 86 3.59 -2.82 0.02
N HIS A 87 4.72 -3.51 -0.10
CA HIS A 87 5.05 -4.67 0.70
C HIS A 87 6.08 -4.35 1.77
N THR A 88 6.20 -5.26 2.72
CA THR A 88 7.28 -5.31 3.70
C THR A 88 7.86 -6.72 3.79
N LEU A 89 8.99 -6.83 4.49
CA LEU A 89 9.65 -8.08 4.82
C LEU A 89 10.13 -8.03 6.28
N PRO A 90 10.36 -9.18 6.94
CA PRO A 90 10.76 -9.21 8.34
C PRO A 90 12.10 -8.52 8.65
N SER A 91 12.99 -8.40 7.66
CA SER A 91 14.32 -7.82 7.86
C SER A 91 14.93 -7.22 6.58
N GLU A 92 15.94 -6.37 6.76
CA GLU A 92 16.80 -5.88 5.67
C GLU A 92 17.51 -7.01 4.92
N ALA A 93 17.86 -8.10 5.60
CA ALA A 93 18.51 -9.26 5.00
C ALA A 93 17.55 -10.02 4.05
N ASP A 94 16.27 -10.11 4.40
CA ASP A 94 15.24 -10.66 3.52
C ASP A 94 15.01 -9.74 2.31
N TYR A 95 15.02 -8.43 2.54
CA TYR A 95 14.95 -7.45 1.47
C TYR A 95 16.14 -7.55 0.50
N ALA A 96 17.38 -7.70 0.99
CA ALA A 96 18.55 -7.88 0.13
C ALA A 96 18.44 -9.13 -0.76
N GLN A 97 17.90 -10.23 -0.23
CA GLN A 97 17.65 -11.44 -1.02
C GLN A 97 16.59 -11.19 -2.10
N LEU A 98 15.52 -10.48 -1.77
CA LEU A 98 14.50 -10.08 -2.75
C LEU A 98 15.09 -9.16 -3.83
N GLN A 99 15.82 -8.11 -3.44
CA GLN A 99 16.47 -7.18 -4.36
C GLN A 99 17.35 -7.95 -5.37
N LYS A 100 18.13 -8.92 -4.89
CA LYS A 100 18.92 -9.82 -5.73
C LYS A 100 18.05 -10.67 -6.66
N ARG A 101 16.98 -11.32 -6.17
CA ARG A 101 16.09 -12.15 -6.99
C ARG A 101 15.46 -11.36 -8.14
N VAL A 102 14.99 -10.14 -7.86
CA VAL A 102 14.37 -9.29 -8.88
C VAL A 102 15.39 -8.87 -9.93
N ALA A 103 16.62 -8.52 -9.52
CA ALA A 103 17.70 -8.20 -10.45
C ALA A 103 18.12 -9.42 -11.31
N ASP A 104 18.28 -10.59 -10.68
CA ASP A 104 18.66 -11.84 -11.35
C ASP A 104 17.60 -12.33 -12.34
N ALA A 105 16.33 -11.94 -12.16
CA ALA A 105 15.24 -12.25 -13.10
C ALA A 105 15.44 -11.59 -14.48
N GLY A 106 16.26 -10.54 -14.60
CA GLY A 106 16.73 -10.01 -15.88
C GLY A 106 15.68 -9.23 -16.71
N ASN A 107 14.62 -8.71 -16.10
CA ASN A 107 13.49 -8.07 -16.82
C ASN A 107 13.61 -6.53 -16.94
N GLY A 108 14.80 -5.98 -16.73
CA GLY A 108 15.04 -4.52 -16.75
C GLY A 108 14.35 -3.77 -15.61
N VAL A 109 14.08 -4.46 -14.50
CA VAL A 109 13.55 -3.90 -13.26
C VAL A 109 14.48 -4.31 -12.12
N THR A 110 14.86 -3.34 -11.30
CA THR A 110 15.61 -3.56 -10.05
C THR A 110 14.94 -2.80 -8.93
N TYR A 111 15.40 -2.99 -7.69
CA TYR A 111 15.03 -2.13 -6.56
C TYR A 111 16.26 -1.37 -6.07
N GLY A 112 16.07 -0.11 -5.70
CA GLY A 112 17.14 0.72 -5.12
C GLY A 112 17.55 0.25 -3.72
N ASP A 113 18.53 0.93 -3.13
CA ASP A 113 18.90 0.67 -1.74
C ASP A 113 17.80 1.16 -0.79
N LEU A 114 17.76 0.55 0.39
CA LEU A 114 16.89 0.98 1.48
C LEU A 114 17.31 2.38 1.97
N THR A 115 16.34 3.28 2.08
CA THR A 115 16.54 4.65 2.53
C THR A 115 15.63 4.96 3.72
N SER A 116 16.13 5.66 4.74
CA SER A 116 15.34 5.97 5.93
C SER A 116 14.21 6.94 5.61
N LEU A 117 13.00 6.59 6.02
CA LEU A 117 11.82 7.44 6.06
C LEU A 117 11.33 7.53 7.49
N GLN A 118 10.94 8.74 7.91
CA GLN A 118 10.54 9.00 9.28
C GLN A 118 9.32 9.91 9.30
N ARG A 119 8.44 9.70 10.28
CA ARG A 119 7.33 10.62 10.58
C ARG A 119 7.15 10.79 12.08
N HIS A 120 6.72 11.97 12.50
CA HIS A 120 6.32 12.22 13.89
C HIS A 120 4.82 12.03 14.03
N ARG A 121 4.40 11.16 14.95
CA ARG A 121 2.99 11.07 15.37
C ARG A 121 2.54 12.35 16.08
N PRO A 122 1.22 12.60 16.21
CA PRO A 122 0.69 13.73 16.98
C PRO A 122 1.16 13.77 18.44
N ASP A 123 1.43 12.60 19.04
CA ASP A 123 1.98 12.47 20.40
C ASP A 123 3.50 12.68 20.50
N GLY A 124 4.15 13.02 19.38
CA GLY A 124 5.58 13.29 19.30
C GLY A 124 6.47 12.06 19.11
N VAL A 125 5.90 10.83 19.12
CA VAL A 125 6.71 9.63 18.92
C VAL A 125 7.17 9.52 17.46
N LEU A 126 8.48 9.31 17.29
CA LEU A 126 9.13 9.17 15.99
C LEU A 126 8.97 7.74 15.46
N MET A 127 8.25 7.60 14.34
CA MET A 127 8.14 6.35 13.60
C MET A 127 9.21 6.31 12.51
N LYS A 128 9.86 5.16 12.35
CA LYS A 128 10.92 4.93 11.38
C LYS A 128 10.64 3.68 10.54
N CYS A 129 10.91 3.77 9.25
CA CYS A 129 10.97 2.65 8.34
C CYS A 129 12.03 2.89 7.27
N LEU A 130 12.42 1.82 6.59
CA LEU A 130 13.28 1.87 5.43
C LEU A 130 12.45 1.67 4.17
N VAL A 131 12.64 2.54 3.18
CA VAL A 131 11.89 2.54 1.93
C VAL A 131 12.80 2.27 0.75
N SER A 132 12.34 1.42 -0.16
CA SER A 132 12.94 1.24 -1.48
C SER A 132 11.88 1.25 -2.58
N VAL A 133 12.26 1.75 -3.75
CA VAL A 133 11.41 1.87 -4.94
C VAL A 133 12.01 1.12 -6.12
N ALA A 134 11.15 0.70 -7.04
CA ALA A 134 11.58 0.03 -8.25
C ALA A 134 12.20 1.01 -9.26
N LEU A 135 13.26 0.55 -9.91
CA LEU A 135 14.04 1.29 -10.90
C LEU A 135 14.03 0.55 -12.23
N ASN A 136 14.02 1.30 -13.33
CA ASN A 136 14.21 0.76 -14.67
C ASN A 136 15.71 0.46 -14.94
N ALA A 137 16.01 -0.06 -16.13
CA ALA A 137 17.38 -0.42 -16.52
C ALA A 137 18.34 0.78 -16.53
N GLU A 138 17.82 2.00 -16.70
CA GLU A 138 18.59 3.25 -16.70
C GLU A 138 18.73 3.87 -15.30
N GLY A 139 18.21 3.22 -14.25
CA GLY A 139 18.21 3.73 -12.87
C GLY A 139 17.15 4.81 -12.59
N GLY A 140 16.26 5.08 -13.55
CA GLY A 140 15.09 5.93 -13.37
C GLY A 140 13.97 5.22 -12.60
N ARG A 141 13.17 5.98 -11.86
CA ARG A 141 12.03 5.43 -11.10
C ARG A 141 10.99 4.86 -12.06
N ILE A 142 10.48 3.68 -11.74
CA ILE A 142 9.29 3.12 -12.42
C ILE A 142 8.05 3.91 -11.97
N PHE A 143 7.06 4.02 -12.85
CA PHE A 143 5.80 4.69 -12.53
C PHE A 143 5.15 4.06 -11.28
N PRO A 144 4.82 4.84 -10.24
CA PRO A 144 4.21 4.33 -9.00
C PRO A 144 2.99 3.44 -9.25
N GLY A 145 2.85 2.39 -8.44
CA GLY A 145 1.77 1.40 -8.59
C GLY A 145 1.99 0.30 -9.63
N THR A 146 2.99 0.41 -10.51
CA THR A 146 3.29 -0.63 -11.51
C THR A 146 3.76 -1.94 -10.86
N VAL A 147 4.62 -1.80 -9.85
CA VAL A 147 5.13 -2.84 -8.94
C VAL A 147 5.15 -2.23 -7.54
N PRO A 148 5.04 -3.04 -6.46
CA PRO A 148 5.01 -2.49 -5.11
C PRO A 148 6.33 -1.83 -4.75
N PHE A 149 6.28 -0.79 -3.92
CA PHE A 149 7.47 -0.33 -3.20
C PHE A 149 7.65 -1.12 -1.90
N TRP A 150 8.81 -1.00 -1.27
CA TRP A 150 9.12 -1.70 -0.02
C TRP A 150 9.16 -0.73 1.14
N CYS A 151 8.60 -1.13 2.28
CA CYS A 151 8.56 -0.38 3.52
C CYS A 151 8.94 -1.32 4.69
N VAL A 152 10.24 -1.51 4.92
CA VAL A 152 10.76 -2.39 5.97
C VAL A 152 10.69 -1.67 7.32
N ASP A 153 10.07 -2.31 8.31
CA ASP A 153 9.89 -1.76 9.65
C ASP A 153 11.23 -1.60 10.39
N GLU A 154 11.57 -0.37 10.81
CA GLU A 154 12.62 -0.16 11.85
C GLU A 154 11.97 -0.01 13.22
N THR A 155 10.83 0.70 13.27
CA THR A 155 9.95 0.73 14.45
C THR A 155 9.06 -0.51 14.44
N GLU A 156 8.81 -1.09 15.62
CA GLU A 156 7.96 -2.28 15.74
C GLU A 156 6.59 -2.07 15.07
N ARG A 157 6.17 -3.05 14.27
CA ARG A 157 5.00 -2.94 13.38
C ARG A 157 3.74 -2.47 14.11
N HIS A 158 3.46 -3.00 15.30
CA HIS A 158 2.25 -2.64 16.06
C HIS A 158 2.26 -1.18 16.57
N LEU A 159 3.41 -0.50 16.58
CA LEU A 159 3.51 0.93 16.91
C LEU A 159 3.30 1.80 15.66
N ARG A 160 3.81 1.37 14.50
CA ARG A 160 3.62 2.08 13.22
C ARG A 160 2.19 1.89 12.66
N SER A 161 1.64 0.69 12.82
CA SER A 161 0.28 0.31 12.47
C SER A 161 -0.36 -0.44 13.65
N PRO A 162 -1.10 0.25 14.55
CA PRO A 162 -1.72 -0.39 15.71
C PRO A 162 -2.89 -1.30 15.33
N PHE A 163 -2.68 -2.61 15.50
CA PHE A 163 -3.73 -3.64 15.30
C PHE A 163 -3.96 -4.56 16.51
N LYS A 164 -3.03 -4.59 17.47
CA LYS A 164 -3.17 -5.31 18.75
C LYS A 164 -3.46 -4.32 19.87
N ALA A 165 -4.34 -4.69 20.80
CA ALA A 165 -4.56 -3.89 22.00
C ALA A 165 -3.28 -3.79 22.86
N GLU A 166 -3.12 -2.71 23.64
CA GLU A 166 -1.94 -2.52 24.50
C GLU A 166 -1.76 -3.65 25.53
N SER A 167 -2.86 -4.26 25.98
CA SER A 167 -2.83 -5.43 26.87
C SER A 167 -2.24 -6.70 26.21
N GLY A 168 -2.09 -6.71 24.89
CA GLY A 168 -1.71 -7.87 24.09
C GLY A 168 -2.89 -8.75 23.67
N ASP A 169 -4.03 -8.65 24.37
CA ASP A 169 -5.23 -9.45 24.11
C ASP A 169 -6.27 -8.68 23.28
N GLY A 170 -6.60 -9.22 22.10
CA GLY A 170 -7.62 -8.67 21.21
C GLY A 170 -7.15 -7.55 20.29
N LEU A 171 -8.11 -6.95 19.58
CA LEU A 171 -7.87 -5.94 18.54
C LEU A 171 -7.76 -4.54 19.11
N HIS A 172 -6.87 -3.74 18.52
CA HIS A 172 -6.73 -2.31 18.83
C HIS A 172 -8.05 -1.56 18.50
N GLU A 173 -8.39 -0.52 19.27
CA GLU A 173 -9.63 0.23 19.04
C GLU A 173 -9.65 0.96 17.69
N TYR A 174 -8.47 1.35 17.19
CA TYR A 174 -8.31 1.98 15.87
C TYR A 174 -8.70 1.11 14.68
N THR A 175 -8.86 -0.20 14.87
CA THR A 175 -9.28 -1.13 13.81
C THR A 175 -10.77 -1.46 13.85
N LYS A 176 -11.56 -0.77 14.69
CA LYS A 176 -13.01 -0.99 14.84
C LYS A 176 -13.78 0.01 13.98
N HIS A 177 -14.07 -0.36 12.75
CA HIS A 177 -14.75 0.53 11.79
C HIS A 177 -16.28 0.33 11.78
N PRO A 178 -17.08 1.40 11.62
CA PRO A 178 -18.54 1.29 11.44
C PRO A 178 -18.97 0.43 10.23
N SER A 179 -18.16 0.38 9.17
CA SER A 179 -18.38 -0.49 8.01
C SER A 179 -18.03 -1.96 8.26
N HIS A 180 -17.58 -2.31 9.47
CA HIS A 180 -17.10 -3.65 9.81
C HIS A 180 -15.91 -4.14 8.96
N ALA A 181 -15.17 -3.23 8.32
CA ALA A 181 -13.89 -3.55 7.69
C ALA A 181 -12.92 -4.17 8.68
N ARG A 182 -12.24 -5.25 8.26
CA ARG A 182 -11.29 -6.00 9.08
C ARG A 182 -9.87 -6.00 8.49
N GLY A 183 -9.76 -5.87 7.19
CA GLY A 183 -8.48 -6.08 6.52
C GLY A 183 -8.55 -5.80 5.03
N VAL A 184 -7.47 -6.12 4.34
CA VAL A 184 -7.41 -6.19 2.88
C VAL A 184 -7.60 -7.66 2.49
N SER A 185 -8.48 -7.89 1.52
CA SER A 185 -8.65 -9.21 0.92
C SER A 185 -7.79 -9.37 -0.33
N LYS A 186 -7.75 -8.35 -1.21
CA LYS A 186 -7.11 -8.47 -2.53
C LYS A 186 -6.49 -7.15 -2.96
N VAL A 187 -5.33 -7.26 -3.59
CA VAL A 187 -4.70 -6.16 -4.35
C VAL A 187 -4.92 -6.45 -5.82
N THR A 188 -5.47 -5.51 -6.58
CA THR A 188 -5.56 -5.62 -8.03
C THR A 188 -4.65 -4.57 -8.66
N VAL A 189 -3.72 -5.01 -9.50
CA VAL A 189 -2.85 -4.15 -10.29
C VAL A 189 -3.23 -4.30 -11.75
N LEU A 190 -3.57 -3.17 -12.37
CA LEU A 190 -3.95 -3.10 -13.78
C LEU A 190 -2.85 -2.37 -14.54
N LEU A 191 -2.27 -3.03 -15.54
CA LEU A 191 -1.21 -2.46 -16.39
C LEU A 191 -1.66 -2.33 -17.84
N PRO A 192 -1.02 -1.46 -18.64
CA PRO A 192 -1.15 -1.50 -20.09
C PRO A 192 -0.82 -2.90 -20.62
N GLU A 193 -1.54 -3.36 -21.65
CA GLU A 193 -1.40 -4.73 -22.17
C GLU A 193 0.05 -5.06 -22.54
N LYS A 194 0.71 -4.09 -23.18
CA LYS A 194 2.13 -4.16 -23.59
C LYS A 194 3.10 -4.41 -22.43
N ASP A 195 2.73 -4.06 -21.20
CA ASP A 195 3.59 -4.09 -20.03
C ASP A 195 3.45 -5.41 -19.25
N ILE A 196 2.37 -6.18 -19.46
CA ILE A 196 2.11 -7.44 -18.75
C ILE A 196 3.27 -8.44 -18.91
N ALA A 197 3.75 -8.64 -20.14
CA ALA A 197 4.83 -9.58 -20.42
C ALA A 197 6.15 -9.18 -19.74
N LYS A 198 6.37 -7.88 -19.52
CA LYS A 198 7.54 -7.36 -18.81
C LYS A 198 7.42 -7.54 -17.31
N TYR A 199 6.26 -7.24 -16.72
CA TYR A 199 6.12 -7.19 -15.26
C TYR A 199 5.68 -8.50 -14.62
N LYS A 200 5.00 -9.41 -15.32
CA LYS A 200 4.65 -10.73 -14.75
C LYS A 200 5.89 -11.46 -14.18
N PRO A 201 7.03 -11.59 -14.91
CA PRO A 201 8.23 -12.22 -14.35
C PRO A 201 8.82 -11.46 -13.15
N VAL A 202 8.59 -10.14 -13.06
CA VAL A 202 9.00 -9.34 -11.89
C VAL A 202 8.14 -9.70 -10.68
N TYR A 203 6.83 -9.85 -10.86
CA TYR A 203 5.94 -10.33 -9.80
C TYR A 203 6.27 -11.77 -9.37
N ASP A 204 6.63 -12.64 -10.32
CA ASP A 204 7.12 -14.00 -10.00
C ASP A 204 8.37 -13.94 -9.11
N ALA A 205 9.31 -13.04 -9.40
CA ALA A 205 10.53 -12.86 -8.62
C ALA A 205 10.28 -12.24 -7.23
N ILE A 206 9.34 -11.29 -7.13
CA ILE A 206 8.93 -10.67 -5.86
C ILE A 206 8.35 -11.73 -4.92
N HIS A 207 7.41 -12.54 -5.43
CA HIS A 207 6.71 -13.57 -4.65
C HIS A 207 7.49 -14.89 -4.57
N ASN A 208 8.64 -14.97 -5.27
CA ASN A 208 9.50 -16.14 -5.34
C ASN A 208 8.74 -17.43 -5.77
N GLN A 209 7.77 -17.28 -6.67
CA GLN A 209 6.98 -18.37 -7.22
C GLN A 209 6.29 -17.93 -8.51
N ASN A 210 5.96 -18.89 -9.36
CA ASN A 210 5.18 -18.61 -10.56
C ASN A 210 3.74 -18.29 -10.19
N ALA A 211 3.16 -17.33 -10.90
CA ALA A 211 1.75 -16.99 -10.76
C ALA A 211 0.83 -18.18 -11.02
N THR A 212 -0.27 -18.23 -10.28
CA THR A 212 -1.44 -19.03 -10.66
C THR A 212 -2.21 -18.27 -11.74
N ALA A 213 -2.71 -18.98 -12.77
CA ALA A 213 -3.56 -18.38 -13.78
C ALA A 213 -4.95 -18.06 -13.20
N GLY A 214 -5.36 -16.80 -13.28
CA GLY A 214 -6.73 -16.36 -13.06
C GLY A 214 -7.56 -16.44 -14.34
N SER A 215 -8.81 -15.98 -14.29
CA SER A 215 -9.70 -15.90 -15.47
C SER A 215 -9.11 -15.05 -16.60
N ASP A 216 -8.46 -13.95 -16.24
CA ASP A 216 -8.02 -12.89 -17.14
C ASP A 216 -6.72 -12.22 -16.63
N GLY A 217 -5.96 -12.92 -15.78
CA GLY A 217 -4.76 -12.36 -15.18
C GLY A 217 -3.94 -13.39 -14.39
N TYR A 218 -3.09 -12.88 -13.51
CA TYR A 218 -2.10 -13.65 -12.78
C TYR A 218 -2.20 -13.37 -11.28
N LEU A 219 -2.11 -14.43 -10.46
CA LEU A 219 -2.32 -14.37 -9.02
C LEU A 219 -1.06 -14.80 -8.27
N TRP A 220 -0.69 -14.04 -7.23
CA TRP A 220 0.33 -14.43 -6.26
C TRP A 220 -0.17 -14.18 -4.83
N PRO A 221 0.01 -15.13 -3.90
CA PRO A 221 -0.35 -14.92 -2.50
C PRO A 221 0.62 -13.98 -1.80
N TYR A 222 0.13 -13.29 -0.78
CA TYR A 222 0.92 -12.50 0.16
C TYR A 222 0.62 -12.90 1.60
N ASP A 223 1.54 -12.57 2.51
CA ASP A 223 1.32 -12.68 3.95
C ASP A 223 0.79 -11.37 4.54
N LEU A 224 0.25 -11.46 5.77
CA LEU A 224 -0.29 -10.32 6.50
C LEU A 224 0.41 -10.13 7.85
N PRO A 225 0.55 -8.88 8.33
CA PRO A 225 1.24 -8.60 9.60
C PRO A 225 0.63 -9.29 10.83
N ALA A 226 -0.69 -9.43 10.88
CA ALA A 226 -1.39 -10.13 11.97
C ALA A 226 -1.53 -11.65 11.74
N GLY A 227 -0.99 -12.16 10.63
CA GLY A 227 -1.24 -13.51 10.13
C GLY A 227 -2.41 -13.56 9.14
N PRO A 228 -2.62 -14.72 8.48
CA PRO A 228 -3.63 -14.88 7.44
C PRO A 228 -5.04 -14.52 7.93
N ASN A 229 -5.80 -13.84 7.08
CA ASN A 229 -7.22 -13.57 7.29
C ASN A 229 -8.07 -14.48 6.38
N SER A 230 -9.40 -14.36 6.45
CA SER A 230 -10.33 -15.18 5.66
C SER A 230 -10.54 -14.70 4.22
N GLY A 231 -9.91 -13.59 3.82
CA GLY A 231 -9.94 -13.09 2.45
C GLY A 231 -9.03 -13.87 1.51
N SER A 232 -9.06 -13.47 0.24
CA SER A 232 -8.29 -14.09 -0.84
C SER A 232 -6.77 -14.07 -0.57
N ASN A 233 -6.26 -12.97 0.00
CA ASN A 233 -4.84 -12.73 0.30
C ASN A 233 -3.92 -12.83 -0.92
N GLU A 234 -4.37 -12.25 -2.04
CA GLU A 234 -3.68 -12.34 -3.33
C GLU A 234 -3.46 -10.97 -3.98
N VAL A 235 -2.32 -10.84 -4.68
CA VAL A 235 -2.10 -9.82 -5.70
C VAL A 235 -2.58 -10.38 -7.04
N PHE A 236 -3.52 -9.67 -7.67
CA PHE A 236 -4.03 -9.97 -9.00
C PHE A 236 -3.49 -8.95 -10.01
N LEU A 237 -2.69 -9.42 -10.97
CA LEU A 237 -2.21 -8.62 -12.09
C LEU A 237 -3.07 -8.88 -13.33
N SER A 238 -3.70 -7.83 -13.87
CA SER A 238 -4.49 -7.90 -15.09
C SER A 238 -4.25 -6.67 -15.97
N THR A 239 -4.87 -6.64 -17.14
CA THR A 239 -4.77 -5.56 -18.12
C THR A 239 -5.77 -4.45 -17.80
N LEU A 240 -5.38 -3.19 -18.01
CA LEU A 240 -6.27 -2.03 -17.94
C LEU A 240 -7.46 -2.18 -18.89
N GLU A 241 -8.61 -1.66 -18.50
CA GLU A 241 -9.73 -1.49 -19.42
C GLU A 241 -9.31 -0.59 -20.58
N GLY A 242 -9.42 -1.07 -21.82
CA GLY A 242 -8.93 -0.36 -23.02
C GLY A 242 -7.43 -0.52 -23.32
N GLY A 243 -6.66 -1.22 -22.48
CA GLY A 243 -5.30 -1.70 -22.77
C GLY A 243 -4.18 -0.66 -22.78
N ASN A 244 -4.47 0.61 -22.47
CA ASN A 244 -3.51 1.72 -22.49
C ASN A 244 -3.65 2.63 -21.26
N GLY A 245 -2.60 3.42 -20.97
CA GLY A 245 -2.59 4.37 -19.85
C GLY A 245 -1.41 4.15 -18.90
N ASN A 246 -1.56 4.65 -17.68
CA ASN A 246 -0.66 4.38 -16.56
C ASN A 246 -1.23 3.26 -15.69
N ALA A 247 -0.38 2.63 -14.87
CA ALA A 247 -0.82 1.60 -13.93
C ALA A 247 -1.94 2.13 -13.01
N GLU A 248 -2.93 1.28 -12.75
CA GLU A 248 -4.01 1.53 -11.81
C GLU A 248 -4.02 0.45 -10.72
N ILE A 249 -4.27 0.86 -9.48
CA ILE A 249 -4.37 -0.03 -8.33
C ILE A 249 -5.82 0.00 -7.84
N LYS A 250 -6.38 -1.17 -7.57
CA LYS A 250 -7.63 -1.32 -6.82
C LYS A 250 -7.37 -2.18 -5.60
N LEU A 251 -8.12 -1.95 -4.54
CA LEU A 251 -8.10 -2.80 -3.35
C LEU A 251 -9.51 -3.28 -3.04
N THR A 252 -9.59 -4.51 -2.55
CA THR A 252 -10.83 -5.08 -1.98
C THR A 252 -10.62 -5.25 -0.49
N LEU A 253 -11.51 -4.67 0.31
CA LEU A 253 -11.49 -4.82 1.76
C LEU A 253 -12.10 -6.17 2.16
N LEU A 254 -11.63 -6.73 3.25
CA LEU A 254 -12.28 -7.84 3.94
C LEU A 254 -13.29 -7.28 4.93
N GLY A 255 -14.53 -7.76 4.85
CA GLY A 255 -15.63 -7.39 5.74
C GLY A 255 -16.31 -8.58 6.40
N THR A 256 -17.24 -8.26 7.29
CA THR A 256 -18.19 -9.25 7.84
C THR A 256 -19.46 -9.26 7.01
N LYS A 257 -20.37 -10.20 7.24
CA LYS A 257 -21.74 -10.15 6.69
C LYS A 257 -22.49 -8.81 6.91
N ASP A 258 -22.11 -8.05 7.93
CA ASP A 258 -22.72 -6.75 8.26
C ASP A 258 -22.03 -5.58 7.51
N SER A 259 -20.94 -5.84 6.79
CA SER A 259 -20.27 -4.85 5.94
C SER A 259 -21.11 -4.51 4.72
N PRO A 260 -21.09 -3.25 4.24
CA PRO A 260 -21.71 -2.90 2.96
C PRO A 260 -21.02 -3.64 1.81
N LYS A 261 -21.64 -3.62 0.62
CA LYS A 261 -21.01 -4.18 -0.60
C LYS A 261 -19.76 -3.40 -1.02
N SER A 262 -19.80 -2.09 -0.84
CA SER A 262 -18.71 -1.18 -1.15
C SER A 262 -18.86 0.09 -0.34
N ILE A 263 -17.78 0.86 -0.24
CA ILE A 263 -17.76 2.23 0.29
C ILE A 263 -16.99 3.14 -0.66
N GLU A 264 -17.32 4.42 -0.65
CA GLU A 264 -16.59 5.44 -1.39
C GLU A 264 -15.61 6.14 -0.43
N LEU A 265 -14.31 5.97 -0.66
CA LEU A 265 -13.27 6.58 0.17
C LEU A 265 -13.11 8.07 -0.13
N LEU A 266 -13.24 8.42 -1.41
CA LEU A 266 -13.18 9.76 -1.99
C LEU A 266 -14.10 9.78 -3.22
N PRO A 267 -14.57 10.95 -3.69
CA PRO A 267 -15.37 11.02 -4.92
C PRO A 267 -14.73 10.27 -6.09
N GLY A 268 -15.37 9.20 -6.56
CA GLY A 268 -14.91 8.33 -7.63
C GLY A 268 -13.94 7.21 -7.23
N LEU A 269 -13.50 7.14 -5.97
CA LEU A 269 -12.67 6.06 -5.43
C LEU A 269 -13.51 5.12 -4.57
N VAL A 270 -14.13 4.15 -5.22
CA VAL A 270 -14.95 3.11 -4.58
C VAL A 270 -14.10 1.88 -4.28
N VAL A 271 -14.26 1.31 -3.08
CA VAL A 271 -13.63 0.05 -2.67
C VAL A 271 -14.70 -0.97 -2.30
N ASP A 272 -14.58 -2.15 -2.87
CA ASP A 272 -15.50 -3.25 -2.64
C ASP A 272 -15.12 -4.04 -1.39
N PHE A 273 -16.11 -4.74 -0.83
CA PHE A 273 -15.90 -5.72 0.24
C PHE A 273 -16.02 -7.14 -0.29
N GLU A 274 -15.08 -7.98 0.12
CA GLU A 274 -15.26 -9.42 0.18
C GLU A 274 -15.82 -9.77 1.56
N HIS A 275 -16.98 -10.43 1.58
CA HIS A 275 -17.66 -10.83 2.81
C HIS A 275 -17.27 -12.25 3.15
N THR A 276 -16.86 -12.45 4.39
CA THR A 276 -16.72 -13.80 4.95
C THR A 276 -17.80 -14.04 6.00
N ASP A 277 -18.28 -15.27 6.06
CA ASP A 277 -19.38 -15.71 6.93
C ASP A 277 -19.10 -15.47 8.43
#